data_AF-A0A4V2QXL8-F1
#
_entry.id   AF-A0A4V2QXL8-F1
#
_cell.length_a   1.000
_cell.length_b   1.000
_cell.length_c   1.000
_cell.angle_alpha   90.00
_cell.angle_beta   90.00
_cell.angle_gamma   90.00
#
_symmetry.space_group_name_H-M   'P 1'
#
loop_
_entity.id
_entity.type
_entity.pdbx_description
1 polymer ?
#
loop_
_entity_poly.entity_id
_entity_poly.type
_entity_poly.pdbx_seq_one_letter_code
_entity_poly.pdbx_strand_id
1 'polypeptide(L)' 'MTSAEPPETVYVVHGEADARQALVDRISTELDWLAVAPQHLERVGSW' A
#
# COMPACT_ATOMS: atom_id res chain seq x y z
N MET A 1 19.89 -16.53 2.92
CA MET A 1 18.94 -15.52 2.41
C MET A 1 18.62 -14.59 3.57
N THR A 2 18.94 -13.31 3.46
CA THR A 2 18.52 -12.32 4.46
C THR A 2 17.02 -12.12 4.30
N SER A 3 16.25 -12.34 5.37
CA SER A 3 14.84 -11.93 5.37
C SER A 3 14.83 -10.41 5.27
N ALA A 4 14.16 -9.86 4.26
CA ALA A 4 13.96 -8.41 4.20
C ALA A 4 13.02 -8.00 5.35
N GLU A 5 13.33 -6.89 6.00
CA GLU A 5 12.43 -6.29 6.99
C GLU A 5 11.14 -5.82 6.29
N PRO A 6 9.99 -5.91 6.97
CA PRO A 6 8.74 -5.41 6.41
C PRO A 6 8.82 -3.88 6.17
N PRO A 7 8.18 -3.38 5.10
CA PRO A 7 8.18 -1.95 4.80
C PRO A 7 7.36 -1.16 5.81
N GLU A 8 7.73 0.11 6.02
CA GLU A 8 6.92 1.04 6.83
C GLU A 8 5.60 1.41 6.15
N THR A 9 5.57 1.50 4.80
CA THR A 9 4.37 1.80 4.03
C THR A 9 4.45 1.24 2.61
N VAL A 10 3.33 0.73 2.10
CA VAL A 10 3.16 0.28 0.71
C VAL A 10 2.25 1.24 -0.06
N TYR A 11 2.73 1.74 -1.19
CA TYR A 11 1.97 2.64 -2.08
C TYR A 11 1.47 1.90 -3.32
N VAL A 12 0.16 1.78 -3.47
CA VAL A 12 -0.51 1.12 -4.60
C VAL A 12 -0.94 2.16 -5.63
N VAL A 13 -0.17 2.29 -6.72
CA VAL A 13 -0.30 3.42 -7.66
C VAL A 13 -0.92 3.08 -9.02
N HIS A 14 -0.72 1.86 -9.53
CA HIS A 14 -1.21 1.45 -10.85
C HIS A 14 -2.37 0.46 -10.74
N GLY A 15 -3.32 0.57 -11.67
CA GLY A 15 -4.52 -0.28 -11.74
C GLY A 15 -5.81 0.53 -11.61
N GLU A 16 -6.92 -0.13 -11.97
CA GLU A 16 -8.26 0.42 -11.80
C GLU A 16 -8.53 0.72 -10.32
N ALA A 17 -9.37 1.72 -10.04
CA ALA A 17 -9.64 2.19 -8.68
C ALA A 17 -10.03 1.05 -7.71
N ASP A 18 -10.96 0.20 -8.13
CA ASP A 18 -11.44 -0.92 -7.33
C ASP A 18 -10.35 -1.98 -7.10
N ALA A 19 -9.52 -2.23 -8.11
CA ALA A 19 -8.41 -3.18 -8.00
C ALA A 19 -7.31 -2.68 -7.06
N ARG A 20 -7.01 -1.37 -7.10
CA ARG A 20 -6.06 -0.74 -6.17
C ARG A 20 -6.56 -0.82 -4.74
N GLN A 21 -7.83 -0.49 -4.50
CA GLN A 21 -8.42 -0.57 -3.16
C GLN A 21 -8.44 -2.00 -2.65
N ALA A 22 -8.87 -2.97 -3.46
CA ALA A 22 -8.87 -4.38 -3.08
C ALA A 22 -7.45 -4.88 -2.71
N LEU A 23 -6.41 -4.40 -3.39
CA LEU A 23 -5.03 -4.75 -3.06
C LEU A 23 -4.57 -4.10 -1.73
N VAL A 24 -4.92 -2.84 -1.48
CA VAL A 24 -4.66 -2.17 -0.19
C VAL A 24 -5.28 -2.95 0.96
N ASP A 25 -6.54 -3.35 0.82
CA ASP A 25 -7.28 -4.06 1.86
C ASP A 25 -6.63 -5.42 2.17
N ARG A 26 -6.20 -6.14 1.13
CA ARG A 26 -5.51 -7.43 1.29
C ARG A 26 -4.13 -7.29 1.92
N ILE A 27 -3.33 -6.31 1.51
CA ILE A 27 -2.02 -6.06 2.13
C ILE A 27 -2.20 -5.72 3.62
N SER A 28 -3.16 -4.87 3.94
CA SER A 28 -3.44 -4.47 5.32
C SER A 28 -3.94 -5.66 6.16
N THR A 29 -4.83 -6.49 5.62
CA THR A 29 -5.45 -7.60 6.36
C THR A 29 -4.55 -8.83 6.47
N GLU A 30 -3.82 -9.17 5.40
CA GLU A 30 -3.06 -10.42 5.32
C GLU A 30 -1.61 -10.27 5.81
N LEU A 31 -1.03 -9.08 5.64
CA LEU A 31 0.37 -8.83 5.99
C LEU A 31 0.53 -7.90 7.20
N ASP A 32 -0.55 -7.29 7.68
CA ASP A 32 -0.54 -6.28 8.75
C ASP A 32 0.39 -5.10 8.42
N TRP A 33 0.47 -4.73 7.13
CA TRP A 33 1.29 -3.62 6.65
C TRP A 33 0.44 -2.40 6.35
N LEU A 34 0.96 -1.21 6.64
CA LEU A 34 0.32 0.03 6.22
C LEU A 34 0.35 0.12 4.69
N ALA A 35 -0.82 0.09 4.06
CA ALA A 35 -0.96 0.25 2.61
C ALA A 35 -1.90 1.41 2.28
N VAL A 36 -1.56 2.16 1.23
CA VAL A 36 -2.37 3.28 0.73
C VAL A 36 -2.43 3.27 -0.79
N ALA A 37 -3.54 3.74 -1.35
CA ALA A 37 -3.71 3.96 -2.79
C ALA A 37 -3.93 5.45 -3.06
N PRO A 38 -2.86 6.26 -3.17
CA PRO A 38 -2.98 7.69 -3.37
C PRO A 38 -3.73 8.00 -4.67
N GLN A 39 -4.50 9.08 -4.65
CA GLN A 39 -5.08 9.66 -5.84
C GLN A 39 -4.06 10.50 -6.60
N HIS A 40 -4.35 10.78 -7.87
CA HIS A 40 -3.46 11.59 -8.69
C HIS A 40 -3.24 12.97 -8.04
N LEU A 41 -1.97 13.36 -7.90
CA LEU A 41 -1.51 14.58 -7.23
C LEU A 41 -1.78 14.66 -5.72
N GLU A 42 -2.28 13.59 -5.10
CA GLU A 42 -2.38 13.51 -3.66
C GLU A 42 -0.98 13.50 -3.03
N ARG A 43 -0.81 14.30 -1.97
CA ARG A 43 0.40 14.31 -1.15
C ARG A 43 0.16 13.46 0.09
N VAL A 44 0.85 12.33 0.13
CA VAL A 44 0.94 11.48 1.31
C VAL A 44 2.12 11.94 2.15
N GLY A 45 1.85 12.36 3.39
CA GLY A 45 2.88 12.69 4.37
C GLY A 45 3.43 11.42 5.02
N SER A 46 4.71 11.43 5.40
CA SER A 46 5.26 10.42 6.31
C SER A 46 4.74 10.72 7.73
N TRP A 47 4.04 9.75 8.32
CA TRP A 47 3.55 9.79 9.69
C TRP A 47 4.67 9.47 10.69
#